data_AF-A0A2V2QCI8-F1
#
_entry.id   AF-A0A2V2QCI8-F1
#
_cell.length_a   1.000
_cell.length_b   1.000
_cell.length_c   1.000
_cell.angle_alpha   90.00
_cell.angle_beta   90.00
_cell.angle_gamma   90.00
#
_symmetry.space_group_name_H-M   'P 1'
#
loop_
_entity.id
_entity.type
_entity.pdbx_description
1 polymer ?
#
loop_
_entity_poly.entity_id
_entity_poly.type
_entity_poly.pdbx_seq_one_letter_code
_entity_poly.pdbx_strand_id
1 'polypeptide(L)'
;ALRDRRSSFGRFDAQQPVTRPQLAACLAAAAAGSRLGGDTGDVRLAKLYVFVSHVEGVEPGSYAYDPERGSLRRVKEGRPGEFLQRNYFLANYNLEQAGAVLVPTVRTTAVLDAVGDRGYRLVNATIGAVAQSLYTAASAVDLGCGVALGFDNISYIEELGLDGTGEAPLLIMMIGNERPAPADFRYEIA
;
A
#
# COMPACT_ATOMS: atom_id res chain seq x y z
N ALA A 1 12.43 9.02 -11.29
CA ALA A 1 11.39 8.94 -10.25
C ALA A 1 10.15 9.77 -10.60
N LEU A 2 10.07 11.09 -10.31
CA LEU A 2 8.81 11.85 -10.56
C LEU A 2 8.35 11.85 -12.02
N ARG A 3 9.28 11.91 -12.98
CA ARG A 3 8.98 11.87 -14.42
C ARG A 3 8.56 10.48 -14.92
N ASP A 4 9.00 9.43 -14.22
CA ASP A 4 8.76 8.03 -14.58
C ASP A 4 7.59 7.43 -13.79
N ARG A 5 7.05 8.20 -12.83
CA ARG A 5 5.95 7.80 -11.95
C ARG A 5 4.68 7.60 -12.76
N ARG A 6 4.25 6.34 -12.83
CA ARG A 6 3.00 5.92 -13.47
C ARG A 6 2.21 4.95 -12.59
N SER A 7 0.93 4.79 -12.93
CA SER A 7 0.10 3.74 -12.35
C SER A 7 0.28 2.45 -13.12
N SER A 8 0.70 1.40 -12.42
CA SER A 8 0.63 0.02 -12.90
C SER A 8 -0.83 -0.37 -12.88
N PHE A 9 -1.48 -0.46 -14.04
CA PHE A 9 -2.87 -0.92 -14.16
C PHE A 9 -2.91 -2.45 -14.18
N GLY A 10 -2.56 -3.09 -13.07
CA GLY A 10 -2.69 -4.55 -12.89
C GLY A 10 -1.67 -5.41 -13.64
N ARG A 11 -0.52 -4.86 -14.04
CA ARG A 11 0.48 -5.55 -14.88
C ARG A 11 1.54 -6.33 -14.08
N PHE A 12 1.25 -6.63 -12.82
CA PHE A 12 2.23 -7.27 -11.93
C PHE A 12 2.58 -8.69 -12.37
N ASP A 13 3.82 -9.08 -12.12
CA ASP A 13 4.37 -10.39 -12.44
C ASP A 13 5.01 -11.03 -11.20
N ALA A 14 4.40 -12.09 -10.69
CA ALA A 14 4.92 -12.82 -9.54
C ALA A 14 6.18 -13.64 -9.85
N GLN A 15 6.50 -13.88 -11.12
CA GLN A 15 7.72 -14.63 -11.49
C GLN A 15 8.99 -13.90 -11.10
N GLN A 16 8.94 -12.57 -11.04
CA GLN A 16 10.02 -11.74 -10.56
C GLN A 16 9.65 -11.18 -9.18
N PRO A 17 10.16 -11.77 -8.08
CA PRO A 17 9.83 -11.31 -6.74
C PRO A 17 10.41 -9.90 -6.49
N VAL A 18 9.76 -9.18 -5.60
CA VAL A 18 10.28 -7.91 -5.07
C VAL A 18 11.44 -8.21 -4.13
N THR A 19 12.53 -7.47 -4.24
CA THR A 19 13.67 -7.63 -3.32
C THR A 19 13.38 -6.97 -1.97
N ARG A 20 14.04 -7.42 -0.90
CA ARG A 20 13.90 -6.80 0.43
C ARG A 20 14.24 -5.31 0.44
N PRO A 21 15.34 -4.84 -0.19
CA PRO A 21 15.65 -3.41 -0.25
C PRO A 21 14.56 -2.60 -0.95
N GLN A 22 13.96 -3.13 -2.03
CA GLN A 22 12.86 -2.45 -2.72
C GLN A 22 11.63 -2.32 -1.82
N LEU A 23 11.21 -3.40 -1.13
CA LEU A 23 10.11 -3.33 -0.17
C LEU A 23 10.41 -2.34 0.97
N ALA A 24 11.62 -2.39 1.53
CA ALA A 24 12.04 -1.50 2.60
C ALA A 24 12.02 -0.02 2.18
N ALA A 25 12.51 0.30 0.98
CA ALA A 25 12.48 1.65 0.43
C ALA A 25 11.04 2.16 0.26
N CYS A 26 10.14 1.32 -0.27
CA CYS A 26 8.72 1.63 -0.42
C CYS A 26 8.02 1.89 0.93
N LEU A 27 8.23 1.02 1.92
CA LEU A 27 7.66 1.18 3.27
C LEU A 27 8.19 2.43 3.98
N ALA A 28 9.50 2.66 3.91
CA ALA A 28 10.13 3.83 4.52
C ALA A 28 9.60 5.13 3.91
N ALA A 29 9.48 5.19 2.58
CA ALA A 29 8.94 6.36 1.89
C ALA A 29 7.46 6.58 2.20
N ALA A 30 6.63 5.53 2.19
CA ALA A 30 5.23 5.60 2.58
C ALA A 30 5.08 6.11 4.03
N ALA A 31 5.92 5.61 4.96
CA ALA A 31 5.91 6.04 6.35
C ALA A 31 6.40 7.48 6.52
N ALA A 32 7.36 7.95 5.72
CA ALA A 32 7.79 9.34 5.71
C ALA A 32 6.66 10.26 5.21
N GLY A 33 5.92 9.84 4.17
CA GLY A 33 4.77 10.57 3.63
C GLY A 33 3.61 10.75 4.61
N SER A 34 3.57 9.99 5.70
CA SER A 34 2.56 10.13 6.77
C SER A 34 2.79 11.34 7.68
N ARG A 35 3.99 11.96 7.62
CA ARG A 35 4.32 13.18 8.37
C ARG A 35 3.98 14.38 7.49
N LEU A 36 2.77 14.90 7.66
CA LEU A 36 2.38 16.17 7.02
C LEU A 36 3.09 17.32 7.74
N GLY A 37 3.87 18.11 7.01
CA GLY A 37 4.39 19.37 7.52
C GLY A 37 3.27 20.41 7.70
N GLY A 38 3.60 21.54 8.33
CA GLY A 38 2.67 22.66 8.55
C GLY A 38 2.19 22.76 9.99
N ASP A 39 0.96 23.24 10.18
CA ASP A 39 0.35 23.48 11.50
C ASP A 39 -0.16 22.20 12.19
N THR A 40 -0.03 21.04 11.54
CA THR A 40 -0.32 19.71 12.09
C THR A 40 0.75 19.18 13.03
N GLY A 41 1.91 19.84 13.10
CA GLY A 41 3.08 19.38 13.84
C GLY A 41 3.70 18.11 13.24
N ASP A 42 4.65 17.50 13.95
CA ASP A 42 5.34 16.27 13.53
C ASP A 42 4.59 15.02 13.99
N VAL A 43 3.30 14.92 13.65
CA VAL A 43 2.42 13.82 14.05
C VAL A 43 2.28 12.81 12.91
N ARG A 44 2.56 11.54 13.21
CA ARG A 44 2.26 10.41 12.32
C ARG A 44 0.83 9.92 12.56
N LEU A 45 -0.10 10.35 11.72
CA LEU A 45 -1.51 9.93 11.82
C LEU A 45 -1.76 8.52 11.29
N ALA A 46 -0.95 8.06 10.34
CA ALA A 46 -1.12 6.76 9.69
C ALA A 46 -0.14 5.70 10.23
N LYS A 47 -0.64 4.49 10.47
CA LYS A 47 0.18 3.29 10.55
C LYS A 47 0.19 2.58 9.20
N LEU A 48 1.19 1.72 9.00
CA LEU A 48 1.32 0.92 7.79
C LEU A 48 1.28 -0.56 8.12
N TYR A 49 0.43 -1.27 7.40
CA TYR A 49 0.42 -2.72 7.34
C TYR A 49 0.82 -3.13 5.93
N VAL A 50 1.30 -4.36 5.77
CA VAL A 50 1.67 -4.90 4.46
C VAL A 50 1.34 -6.38 4.38
N PHE A 51 0.64 -6.75 3.32
CA PHE A 51 0.49 -8.12 2.87
C PHE A 51 1.66 -8.44 1.94
N VAL A 52 2.46 -9.43 2.30
CA VAL A 52 3.61 -9.90 1.52
C VAL A 52 3.21 -11.18 0.78
N SER A 53 3.38 -11.19 -0.54
CA SER A 53 3.06 -12.35 -1.39
C SER A 53 4.33 -12.91 -2.05
N HIS A 54 5.10 -12.06 -2.74
CA HIS A 54 6.26 -12.45 -3.56
C HIS A 54 7.42 -11.51 -3.29
N VAL A 55 8.01 -11.61 -2.10
CA VAL A 55 9.18 -10.82 -1.68
C VAL A 55 10.30 -11.77 -1.30
N GLU A 56 11.49 -11.56 -1.85
CA GLU A 56 12.64 -12.43 -1.60
C GLU A 56 12.99 -12.47 -0.11
N GLY A 57 13.09 -13.65 0.48
CA GLY A 57 13.52 -13.80 1.88
C GLY A 57 12.57 -13.18 2.92
N VAL A 58 11.31 -12.92 2.56
CA VAL A 58 10.23 -12.58 3.50
C VAL A 58 9.08 -13.56 3.28
N GLU A 59 8.72 -14.28 4.32
CA GLU A 59 7.64 -15.27 4.24
C GLU A 59 6.30 -14.60 3.91
N PRO A 60 5.46 -15.23 3.07
CA PRO A 60 4.12 -14.72 2.80
C PRO A 60 3.28 -14.59 4.09
N GLY A 61 2.59 -13.47 4.22
CA GLY A 61 1.80 -13.14 5.42
C GLY A 61 1.43 -11.66 5.47
N SER A 62 0.71 -11.29 6.53
CA SER A 62 0.45 -9.89 6.86
C SER A 62 1.38 -9.43 7.99
N TYR A 63 1.82 -8.18 7.90
CA TYR A 63 2.79 -7.59 8.82
C TYR A 63 2.39 -6.17 9.19
N ALA A 64 2.63 -5.79 10.44
CA ALA A 64 2.65 -4.39 10.87
C ALA A 64 4.07 -3.85 10.69
N TYR A 65 4.21 -2.69 10.05
CA TYR A 65 5.50 -2.03 9.86
C TYR A 65 5.82 -1.11 11.03
N ASP A 66 7.03 -1.28 11.60
CA ASP A 66 7.62 -0.37 12.57
C ASP A 66 8.56 0.59 11.83
N PRO A 67 8.17 1.86 11.61
CA PRO A 67 8.97 2.83 10.88
C PRO A 67 10.21 3.32 11.65
N GLU A 68 10.23 3.20 12.98
CA GLU A 68 11.37 3.66 13.79
C GLU A 68 12.50 2.63 13.75
N ARG A 69 12.14 1.34 13.68
CA ARG A 69 13.10 0.23 13.55
C ARG A 69 13.33 -0.21 12.10
N GLY A 70 12.51 0.24 11.16
CA GLY A 70 12.51 -0.25 9.78
C GLY A 70 12.20 -1.75 9.69
N SER A 71 11.36 -2.27 10.58
CA SER A 71 11.16 -3.72 10.76
C SER A 71 9.70 -4.14 10.56
N LEU A 72 9.49 -5.42 10.22
CA LEU A 72 8.15 -6.01 10.08
C LEU A 72 7.84 -6.92 11.28
N ARG A 73 6.71 -6.69 11.93
CA ARG A 73 6.15 -7.58 12.93
C ARG A 73 5.02 -8.39 12.31
N ARG A 74 5.16 -9.71 12.29
CA ARG A 74 4.14 -10.60 11.72
C ARG A 74 2.81 -10.47 12.47
N VAL A 75 1.73 -10.35 11.72
CA VAL A 75 0.34 -10.28 12.20
C VAL A 75 -0.32 -11.62 11.96
N LYS A 76 -0.28 -12.12 10.71
CA LYS A 76 -0.85 -13.41 10.33
C LYS A 76 0.05 -14.12 9.32
N GLU A 77 0.17 -15.43 9.48
CA GLU A 77 0.91 -16.29 8.55
C GLU A 77 0.03 -16.73 7.38
N GLY A 78 0.64 -17.03 6.24
CA GLY A 78 -0.04 -17.61 5.09
C GLY A 78 -0.09 -16.67 3.89
N ARG A 79 -0.36 -17.26 2.72
CA ARG A 79 -0.40 -16.51 1.46
C ARG A 79 -1.65 -15.61 1.41
N PRO A 80 -1.51 -14.29 1.26
CA PRO A 80 -2.66 -13.37 1.34
C PRO A 80 -3.44 -13.24 0.02
N GLY A 81 -2.96 -13.85 -1.08
CA GLY A 81 -3.49 -13.64 -2.44
C GLY A 81 -5.01 -13.84 -2.57
N GLU A 82 -5.54 -14.96 -2.09
CA GLU A 82 -6.98 -15.25 -2.15
C GLU A 82 -7.80 -14.22 -1.37
N PHE A 83 -7.35 -13.86 -0.16
CA PHE A 83 -7.99 -12.83 0.66
C PHE A 83 -7.99 -11.48 -0.07
N LEU A 84 -6.84 -11.06 -0.60
CA LEU A 84 -6.69 -9.79 -1.31
C LEU A 84 -7.63 -9.75 -2.52
N GLN A 85 -7.63 -10.80 -3.34
CA GLN A 85 -8.40 -10.85 -4.58
C GLN A 85 -9.92 -10.92 -4.32
N ARG A 86 -10.36 -11.70 -3.32
CA ARG A 86 -11.79 -11.82 -2.97
C ARG A 86 -12.36 -10.51 -2.42
N ASN A 87 -11.55 -9.73 -1.71
CA ASN A 87 -11.98 -8.48 -1.08
C ASN A 87 -11.73 -7.24 -1.96
N TYR A 88 -11.41 -7.43 -3.24
CA TYR A 88 -11.24 -6.35 -4.21
C TYR A 88 -12.42 -6.29 -5.17
N PHE A 89 -13.02 -5.10 -5.34
CA PHE A 89 -14.31 -4.97 -6.02
C PHE A 89 -14.22 -4.76 -7.54
N LEU A 90 -13.02 -4.49 -8.07
CA LEU A 90 -12.82 -4.20 -9.49
C LEU A 90 -12.01 -5.29 -10.18
N ALA A 91 -12.16 -5.41 -11.49
CA ALA A 91 -11.50 -6.44 -12.31
C ALA A 91 -10.24 -5.94 -13.05
N ASN A 92 -9.58 -4.91 -12.53
CA ASN A 92 -8.43 -4.25 -13.18
C ASN A 92 -7.08 -4.55 -12.52
N TYR A 93 -7.05 -5.27 -11.38
CA TYR A 93 -5.83 -5.75 -10.75
C TYR A 93 -5.93 -7.24 -10.45
N ASN A 94 -4.85 -7.96 -10.74
CA ASN A 94 -4.62 -9.29 -10.19
C ASN A 94 -3.74 -9.15 -8.94
N LEU A 95 -4.36 -9.16 -7.76
CA LEU A 95 -3.68 -8.95 -6.49
C LEU A 95 -2.83 -10.16 -6.07
N GLU A 96 -3.14 -11.35 -6.58
CA GLU A 96 -2.29 -12.53 -6.37
C GLU A 96 -0.93 -12.41 -7.04
N GLN A 97 -0.79 -11.54 -8.05
CA GLN A 97 0.47 -11.29 -8.74
C GLN A 97 1.28 -10.12 -8.15
N ALA A 98 0.69 -9.32 -7.26
CA ALA A 98 1.40 -8.23 -6.61
C ALA A 98 2.49 -8.78 -5.67
N GLY A 99 3.67 -8.15 -5.66
CA GLY A 99 4.75 -8.55 -4.74
C GLY A 99 4.36 -8.28 -3.29
N ALA A 100 3.81 -7.09 -3.04
CA ALA A 100 3.24 -6.72 -1.75
C ALA A 100 2.08 -5.72 -1.91
N VAL A 101 1.19 -5.70 -0.92
CA VAL A 101 0.07 -4.74 -0.80
C VAL A 101 0.17 -4.01 0.53
N LEU A 102 0.52 -2.74 0.48
CA LEU A 102 0.58 -1.85 1.65
C LEU A 102 -0.81 -1.28 1.95
N VAL A 103 -1.12 -1.18 3.23
CA VAL A 103 -2.42 -0.73 3.73
C VAL A 103 -2.18 0.33 4.81
N PRO A 104 -2.31 1.62 4.47
CA PRO A 104 -2.29 2.67 5.47
C PRO A 104 -3.60 2.68 6.24
N THR A 105 -3.48 2.73 7.56
CA THR A 105 -4.61 2.77 8.50
C THR A 105 -4.53 4.05 9.33
N VAL A 106 -5.69 4.62 9.67
CA VAL A 106 -5.78 5.81 10.51
C VAL A 106 -6.88 5.63 11.54
N ARG A 107 -6.67 6.12 12.76
CA ARG A 107 -7.72 6.25 13.77
C ARG A 107 -8.64 7.44 13.48
N THR A 108 -9.42 7.35 12.41
CA THR A 108 -10.17 8.49 11.84
C THR A 108 -11.04 9.20 12.87
N THR A 109 -11.85 8.49 13.66
CA THR A 109 -12.70 9.07 14.70
C THR A 109 -11.88 9.86 15.72
N ALA A 110 -10.75 9.31 16.20
CA ALA A 110 -9.90 10.03 17.14
C ALA A 110 -9.27 11.31 16.55
N VAL A 111 -9.02 11.35 15.24
CA VAL A 111 -8.57 12.58 14.57
C VAL A 111 -9.71 13.60 14.54
N LEU A 112 -10.93 13.18 14.21
CA LEU A 112 -12.11 14.05 14.21
C LEU A 112 -12.42 14.57 15.61
N ASP A 113 -12.31 13.74 16.65
CA ASP A 113 -12.51 14.16 18.04
C ASP A 113 -11.51 15.24 18.47
N ALA A 114 -10.27 15.18 17.94
CA ALA A 114 -9.22 16.12 18.30
C ALA A 114 -9.31 17.48 17.59
N VAL A 115 -9.76 17.51 16.32
CA VAL A 115 -9.70 18.74 15.48
C VAL A 115 -10.99 19.05 14.72
N GLY A 116 -12.09 18.36 15.05
CA GLY A 116 -13.40 18.50 14.39
C GLY A 116 -13.36 18.09 12.92
N ASP A 117 -14.25 18.68 12.12
CA ASP A 117 -14.41 18.38 10.68
C ASP A 117 -13.13 18.56 9.85
N ARG A 118 -12.20 19.41 10.33
CA ARG A 118 -10.88 19.57 9.72
C ARG A 118 -10.12 18.24 9.69
N GLY A 119 -10.35 17.38 10.68
CA GLY A 119 -9.73 16.07 10.80
C GLY A 119 -9.94 15.20 9.56
N TYR A 120 -11.12 15.27 8.94
CA TYR A 120 -11.39 14.53 7.71
C TYR A 120 -10.47 14.94 6.56
N ARG A 121 -10.16 16.24 6.44
CA ARG A 121 -9.21 16.76 5.44
C ARG A 121 -7.78 16.33 5.75
N LEU A 122 -7.40 16.32 7.03
CA LEU A 122 -6.07 15.88 7.46
C LEU A 122 -5.85 14.38 7.18
N VAL A 123 -6.85 13.55 7.46
CA VAL A 123 -6.83 12.11 7.16
C VAL A 123 -6.61 11.90 5.66
N ASN A 124 -7.42 12.53 4.81
CA ASN A 124 -7.28 12.38 3.36
C ASN A 124 -5.95 12.94 2.81
N ALA A 125 -5.50 14.10 3.31
CA ALA A 125 -4.21 14.67 2.95
C ALA A 125 -3.05 13.73 3.33
N THR A 126 -3.12 13.11 4.51
CA THR A 126 -2.11 12.17 5.00
C THR A 126 -2.05 10.95 4.08
N ILE A 127 -3.20 10.35 3.81
CA ILE A 127 -3.29 9.16 2.95
C ILE A 127 -2.83 9.46 1.52
N GLY A 128 -3.17 10.63 0.98
CA GLY A 128 -2.68 11.07 -0.32
C GLY A 128 -1.15 11.24 -0.36
N ALA A 129 -0.57 11.83 0.69
CA ALA A 129 0.88 12.00 0.82
C ALA A 129 1.61 10.65 0.97
N VAL A 130 1.06 9.72 1.75
CA VAL A 130 1.55 8.33 1.86
C VAL A 130 1.54 7.64 0.49
N ALA A 131 0.42 7.70 -0.22
CA ALA A 131 0.27 7.08 -1.54
C ALA A 131 1.23 7.66 -2.57
N GLN A 132 1.37 8.99 -2.63
CA GLN A 132 2.29 9.63 -3.55
C GLN A 132 3.74 9.29 -3.23
N SER A 133 4.11 9.24 -1.95
CA SER A 133 5.47 8.88 -1.52
C SER A 133 5.81 7.46 -1.96
N LEU A 134 4.87 6.51 -1.78
CA LEU A 134 5.02 5.14 -2.28
C LEU A 134 5.18 5.11 -3.81
N TYR A 135 4.33 5.82 -4.55
CA TYR A 135 4.43 5.89 -6.02
C TYR A 135 5.80 6.36 -6.49
N THR A 136 6.34 7.40 -5.86
CA THR A 136 7.65 7.93 -6.21
C THR A 136 8.79 7.01 -5.83
N ALA A 137 8.69 6.33 -4.69
CA ALA A 137 9.69 5.37 -4.23
C ALA A 137 9.70 4.12 -5.10
N ALA A 138 8.54 3.53 -5.39
CA ALA A 138 8.40 2.40 -6.29
C ALA A 138 9.02 2.70 -7.66
N SER A 139 8.72 3.87 -8.24
CA SER A 139 9.33 4.32 -9.49
C SER A 139 10.85 4.53 -9.39
N ALA A 140 11.38 4.93 -8.23
CA ALA A 140 12.82 5.10 -8.04
C ALA A 140 13.59 3.78 -7.89
N VAL A 141 12.89 2.70 -7.53
CA VAL A 141 13.44 1.35 -7.36
C VAL A 141 12.94 0.35 -8.41
N ASP A 142 12.49 0.90 -9.56
CA ASP A 142 12.02 0.17 -10.74
C ASP A 142 10.87 -0.83 -10.50
N LEU A 143 9.97 -0.50 -9.57
CA LEU A 143 8.72 -1.22 -9.34
C LEU A 143 7.52 -0.51 -9.96
N GLY A 144 6.57 -1.29 -10.44
CA GLY A 144 5.21 -0.83 -10.69
C GLY A 144 4.51 -0.53 -9.37
N CYS A 145 3.64 0.48 -9.37
CA CYS A 145 2.80 0.82 -8.23
C CYS A 145 1.37 1.05 -8.69
N GLY A 146 0.40 0.52 -7.96
CA GLY A 146 -1.03 0.72 -8.19
C GLY A 146 -1.72 1.04 -6.87
N VAL A 147 -2.73 1.90 -6.90
CA VAL A 147 -3.52 2.25 -5.70
C VAL A 147 -4.98 2.08 -6.04
N ALA A 148 -5.73 1.50 -5.11
CA ALA A 148 -7.16 1.32 -5.26
C ALA A 148 -7.92 1.61 -3.96
N LEU A 149 -9.15 2.08 -4.11
CA LEU A 149 -10.08 2.38 -3.01
C LEU A 149 -11.30 1.44 -2.97
N GLY A 150 -11.53 0.66 -4.03
CA GLY A 150 -12.64 -0.29 -4.11
C GLY A 150 -12.28 -1.64 -3.48
N PHE A 151 -12.25 -1.70 -2.15
CA PHE A 151 -11.99 -2.93 -1.39
C PHE A 151 -12.88 -2.99 -0.13
N ASP A 152 -13.05 -4.19 0.42
CA ASP A 152 -13.80 -4.38 1.66
C ASP A 152 -12.93 -4.00 2.87
N ASN A 153 -13.16 -2.80 3.39
CA ASN A 153 -12.41 -2.29 4.53
C ASN A 153 -12.72 -3.01 5.85
N ILE A 154 -13.92 -3.60 6.00
CA ILE A 154 -14.30 -4.35 7.21
C ILE A 154 -13.55 -5.68 7.26
N SER A 155 -13.50 -6.41 6.14
CA SER A 155 -12.72 -7.64 6.05
C SER A 155 -11.23 -7.42 6.32
N TYR A 156 -10.68 -6.25 5.97
CA TYR A 156 -9.29 -5.89 6.29
C TYR A 156 -9.07 -5.56 7.77
N ILE A 157 -10.07 -5.03 8.47
CA ILE A 157 -10.01 -4.81 9.93
C ILE A 157 -9.84 -6.17 10.63
N GLU A 158 -10.67 -7.15 10.27
CA GLU A 158 -10.60 -8.51 10.82
C GLU A 158 -9.26 -9.19 10.48
N GLU A 159 -8.88 -9.18 9.19
CA GLU A 159 -7.68 -9.88 8.72
C GLU A 159 -6.37 -9.33 9.33
N LEU A 160 -6.34 -8.04 9.64
CA LEU A 160 -5.20 -7.38 10.27
C LEU A 160 -5.31 -7.29 11.80
N GLY A 161 -6.39 -7.82 12.40
CA GLY A 161 -6.62 -7.80 13.85
C GLY A 161 -6.74 -6.38 14.40
N LEU A 162 -7.46 -5.50 13.70
CA LEU A 162 -7.61 -4.08 14.05
C LEU A 162 -8.86 -3.80 14.89
N ASP A 163 -9.66 -4.83 15.21
CA ASP A 163 -10.83 -4.69 16.05
C ASP A 163 -10.51 -4.01 17.39
N GLY A 164 -11.32 -3.02 17.76
CA GLY A 164 -11.14 -2.24 18.99
C GLY A 164 -9.98 -1.24 18.98
N THR A 165 -9.12 -1.22 17.95
CA THR A 165 -8.03 -0.23 17.85
C THR A 165 -8.51 1.16 17.38
N GLY A 166 -9.68 1.20 16.74
CA GLY A 166 -10.23 2.37 16.05
C GLY A 166 -9.55 2.69 14.72
N GLU A 167 -8.60 1.85 14.28
CA GLU A 167 -7.92 2.01 12.99
C GLU A 167 -8.80 1.56 11.83
N ALA A 168 -8.94 2.43 10.82
CA ALA A 168 -9.62 2.11 9.57
C ALA A 168 -8.60 2.03 8.42
N PRO A 169 -8.56 0.92 7.66
CA PRO A 169 -7.91 0.87 6.35
C PRO A 169 -8.58 1.85 5.39
N LEU A 170 -7.79 2.71 4.72
CA LEU A 170 -8.34 3.78 3.88
C LEU A 170 -8.12 3.58 2.37
N LEU A 171 -7.07 2.85 1.99
CA LEU A 171 -6.82 2.42 0.61
C LEU A 171 -5.87 1.21 0.62
N ILE A 172 -5.73 0.55 -0.52
CA ILE A 172 -4.71 -0.48 -0.74
C ILE A 172 -3.72 -0.01 -1.79
N MET A 173 -2.44 -0.31 -1.58
CA MET A 173 -1.36 0.12 -2.46
C MET A 173 -0.48 -1.06 -2.85
N MET A 174 -0.56 -1.46 -4.10
CA MET A 174 0.13 -2.61 -4.64
C MET A 174 1.48 -2.19 -5.21
N ILE A 175 2.51 -2.97 -4.93
CA ILE A 175 3.83 -2.87 -5.58
C ILE A 175 4.25 -4.22 -6.14
N GLY A 176 5.03 -4.20 -7.22
CA GLY A 176 5.55 -5.42 -7.84
C GLY A 176 6.29 -5.11 -9.14
N ASN A 177 7.07 -6.07 -9.61
CA ASN A 177 7.62 -6.00 -10.96
C ASN A 177 6.47 -6.07 -11.97
N GLU A 178 6.59 -5.33 -13.06
CA GLU A 178 5.62 -5.37 -14.16
C GLU A 178 6.17 -6.19 -15.32
N ARG A 179 5.26 -6.84 -16.05
CA ARG A 179 5.64 -7.51 -17.30
C ARG A 179 6.25 -6.49 -18.28
N PRO A 180 7.47 -6.73 -18.79
CA PRO A 180 8.17 -5.77 -19.64
C PRO A 180 7.51 -5.54 -21.02
N ALA A 181 6.61 -6.43 -21.44
CA ALA A 181 5.88 -6.33 -22.70
C ALA A 181 4.41 -6.75 -22.52
N PRO A 182 3.51 -5.84 -22.13
CA PRO A 182 2.08 -6.12 -22.27
C PRO A 182 1.76 -6.30 -23.75
N ALA A 183 0.90 -7.27 -24.08
CA ALA A 183 0.36 -7.36 -25.44
C ALA A 183 -0.37 -6.04 -25.74
N ASP A 184 0.12 -5.30 -26.73
CA ASP A 184 -0.40 -3.99 -27.10
C ASP A 184 -1.13 -4.10 -28.44
N PHE A 185 -2.28 -3.44 -28.54
CA PHE A 185 -3.04 -3.43 -29.80
C PHE A 185 -2.38 -2.42 -30.75
N ARG A 186 -1.62 -2.93 -31.72
CA ARG A 186 -1.05 -2.10 -32.78
C ARG A 186 -2.14 -1.74 -33.79
N TYR A 187 -2.86 -0.65 -33.52
CA TYR A 187 -3.89 -0.11 -34.40
C TYR A 187 -3.39 0.23 -35.81
N GLU A 188 -2.07 0.40 -35.97
CA GLU A 188 -1.40 0.63 -37.26
C GLU A 188 -1.42 -0.58 -38.21
N ILE A 189 -1.74 -1.78 -37.70
CA ILE A 189 -1.75 -3.04 -38.46
C ILE A 189 -3.19 -3.59 -38.64
N ALA A 190 -4.20 -2.78 -38.30
CA ALA A 190 -5.62 -3.14 -38.38
C ALA A 190 -6.28 -2.57 -39.65
#